data_AF-A0A7J9B8P6-F1
#
_entry.id   AF-A0A7J9B8P6-F1
#
_cell.length_a   1.000
_cell.length_b   1.000
_cell.length_c   1.000
_cell.angle_alpha   90.00
_cell.angle_beta   90.00
_cell.angle_gamma   90.00
#
_symmetry.space_group_name_H-M   'P 1'
#
loop_
_entity.id
_entity.type
_entity.pdbx_description
1 polymer ?
#
loop_
_entity_poly.entity_id
_entity_poly.type
_entity_poly.pdbx_seq_one_letter_code
_entity_poly.pdbx_strand_id
1 'polypeptide(L)'
;MILSLVNNWKDYGGKDKYVEWANQHYHNLNPNIRNLTEDDFFVDSLTKDADEKQYDSRVAYKDDPTILAWELMNEPRCPSDPTGSNLQVWLKEMAAYVKSIDNKHLLEIGLEGFYGESRQQYNPNSNLDRTDFIANNQIPDIDFATIHLYPESWLPSTNKTEAEQLAFVDKWIESHVLDSNAVLEKPIVISEFGKSYKLEGYSLDKRNKYFQKIYDDVYNSARLGGPFVGGLFWQLMTLGMDNMADGYNVVLEQSPSTASIIAEQSKGLSSLRGQACKWAMLRLLLGIYRVNFDAVFDERDKFGTAGVAINLK
;
A
#
# COMPACT_ATOMS: atom_id res chain seq x y z
N MET A 1 4.03 4.11 11.71
CA MET A 1 2.93 3.22 11.29
C MET A 1 2.14 3.86 10.15
N ILE A 2 1.70 3.12 9.14
CA ILE A 2 0.77 3.63 8.10
C ILE A 2 -0.60 3.01 8.36
N LEU A 3 -1.67 3.81 8.29
CA LEU A 3 -3.03 3.38 8.62
C LEU A 3 -3.96 3.51 7.42
N SER A 4 -4.36 2.35 6.86
CA SER A 4 -5.38 2.25 5.79
C SER A 4 -6.78 2.44 6.33
N LEU A 5 -7.53 3.36 5.69
CA LEU A 5 -8.86 3.77 6.13
C LEU A 5 -9.96 2.83 5.64
N VAL A 6 -9.81 2.34 4.40
CA VAL A 6 -10.74 1.41 3.76
C VAL A 6 -9.97 0.44 2.84
N ASN A 7 -10.56 -0.72 2.57
CA ASN A 7 -9.98 -1.74 1.69
C ASN A 7 -10.77 -1.80 0.36
N ASN A 8 -10.09 -1.92 -0.77
CA ASN A 8 -10.76 -2.25 -2.04
C ASN A 8 -11.32 -3.67 -2.03
N TRP A 9 -10.63 -4.60 -1.37
CA TRP A 9 -11.03 -6.00 -1.27
C TRP A 9 -12.03 -6.24 -0.14
N LYS A 10 -12.72 -7.38 -0.21
CA LYS A 10 -13.80 -7.74 0.74
C LYS A 10 -13.29 -8.10 2.13
N ASP A 11 -11.99 -8.35 2.29
CA ASP A 11 -11.38 -8.64 3.57
C ASP A 11 -11.59 -7.46 4.53
N TYR A 12 -12.09 -7.78 5.73
CA TYR A 12 -12.50 -6.82 6.76
C TYR A 12 -13.63 -5.87 6.33
N GLY A 13 -14.40 -6.24 5.30
CA GLY A 13 -15.55 -5.50 4.78
C GLY A 13 -15.24 -4.84 3.44
N GLY A 14 -14.31 -3.88 3.46
CA GLY A 14 -13.93 -3.08 2.28
C GLY A 14 -15.07 -2.30 1.64
N LYS A 15 -14.82 -1.72 0.46
CA LYS A 15 -15.79 -0.87 -0.25
C LYS A 15 -17.12 -1.58 -0.55
N ASP A 16 -17.08 -2.89 -0.79
CA ASP A 16 -18.26 -3.74 -1.00
C ASP A 16 -19.25 -3.63 0.18
N LYS A 17 -18.73 -3.57 1.41
CA LYS A 17 -19.59 -3.48 2.59
C LYS A 17 -20.30 -2.13 2.72
N TYR A 18 -19.63 -1.05 2.33
CA TYR A 18 -20.23 0.29 2.29
C TYR A 18 -21.38 0.33 1.27
N VAL A 19 -21.17 -0.25 0.08
CA VAL A 19 -22.19 -0.38 -0.97
C VAL A 19 -23.37 -1.24 -0.51
N GLU A 20 -23.11 -2.35 0.22
CA GLU A 20 -24.17 -3.18 0.80
C GLU A 20 -25.04 -2.38 1.78
N TRP A 21 -24.43 -1.61 2.68
CA TRP A 21 -25.17 -0.76 3.63
C TRP A 21 -25.97 0.34 2.93
N ALA A 22 -25.40 0.96 1.89
CA ALA A 22 -26.11 1.97 1.12
C ALA A 22 -27.33 1.38 0.39
N ASN A 23 -27.18 0.20 -0.24
CA ASN A 23 -28.29 -0.52 -0.85
C ASN A 23 -29.40 -0.86 0.15
N GLN A 24 -29.05 -1.35 1.34
CA GLN A 24 -30.02 -1.61 2.41
C GLN A 24 -30.78 -0.34 2.81
N HIS A 25 -30.07 0.77 2.98
CA HIS A 25 -30.67 2.06 3.29
C HIS A 25 -31.67 2.49 2.20
N TYR A 26 -31.24 2.48 0.95
CA TYR A 26 -32.09 2.89 -0.17
C TYR A 26 -33.30 1.99 -0.38
N HIS A 27 -33.17 0.67 -0.21
CA HIS A 27 -34.28 -0.27 -0.34
C HIS A 27 -35.32 -0.13 0.76
N ASN A 28 -34.90 0.24 1.98
CA ASN A 28 -35.82 0.57 3.06
C ASN A 28 -36.67 1.82 2.74
N LEU A 29 -36.13 2.76 1.95
CA LEU A 29 -36.85 3.96 1.51
C LEU A 29 -37.71 3.72 0.27
N ASN A 30 -37.18 2.96 -0.70
CA ASN A 30 -37.85 2.61 -1.93
C ASN A 30 -37.39 1.21 -2.41
N PRO A 31 -38.22 0.16 -2.24
CA PRO A 31 -37.86 -1.21 -2.64
C PRO A 31 -37.60 -1.40 -4.15
N ASN A 32 -37.98 -0.45 -5.00
CA ASN A 32 -37.80 -0.54 -6.45
C ASN A 32 -36.57 0.22 -6.97
N ILE A 33 -35.74 0.79 -6.10
CA ILE A 33 -34.54 1.51 -6.51
C ILE A 33 -33.45 0.54 -7.02
N ARG A 34 -32.67 0.98 -8.01
CA ARG A 34 -31.56 0.20 -8.57
C ARG A 34 -30.53 -0.08 -7.48
N ASN A 35 -29.99 -1.30 -7.45
CA ASN A 35 -28.81 -1.61 -6.66
C ASN A 35 -27.57 -0.90 -7.19
N LEU A 36 -26.83 -0.31 -6.28
CA LEU A 36 -25.46 0.11 -6.48
C LEU A 36 -24.55 -1.10 -6.76
N THR A 37 -23.49 -0.89 -7.53
CA THR A 37 -22.37 -1.81 -7.73
C THR A 37 -21.18 -1.44 -6.84
N GLU A 38 -20.19 -2.33 -6.72
CA GLU A 38 -19.01 -2.12 -5.86
C GLU A 38 -18.27 -0.79 -6.14
N ASP A 39 -18.24 -0.36 -7.41
CA ASP A 39 -17.57 0.88 -7.82
C ASP A 39 -18.46 2.13 -7.69
N ASP A 40 -19.76 1.96 -7.45
CA ASP A 40 -20.61 3.09 -7.06
C ASP A 40 -20.15 3.69 -5.72
N PHE A 41 -19.32 2.96 -4.94
CA PHE A 41 -18.61 3.48 -3.76
C PHE A 41 -17.96 4.85 -3.99
N PHE A 42 -17.35 5.07 -5.16
CA PHE A 42 -16.59 6.29 -5.45
C PHE A 42 -17.49 7.49 -5.79
N VAL A 43 -18.76 7.27 -6.11
CA VAL A 43 -19.67 8.32 -6.64
C VAL A 43 -20.95 8.50 -5.85
N ASP A 44 -21.40 7.47 -5.13
CA ASP A 44 -22.60 7.55 -4.30
C ASP A 44 -22.35 8.41 -3.06
N SER A 45 -23.31 9.28 -2.74
CA SER A 45 -23.17 10.22 -1.61
C SER A 45 -23.18 9.50 -0.27
N LEU A 46 -23.97 8.44 -0.10
CA LEU A 46 -24.07 7.75 1.18
C LEU A 46 -22.82 6.93 1.49
N THR A 47 -22.21 6.31 0.48
CA THR A 47 -20.92 5.62 0.65
C THR A 47 -19.80 6.60 0.98
N LYS A 48 -19.75 7.75 0.32
CA LYS A 48 -18.77 8.81 0.62
C LYS A 48 -18.95 9.41 2.01
N ASP A 49 -20.18 9.76 2.39
CA ASP A 49 -20.49 10.24 3.74
C ASP A 49 -20.09 9.21 4.82
N ALA A 50 -20.24 7.92 4.53
CA ALA A 50 -19.85 6.86 5.45
C ALA A 50 -18.32 6.71 5.56
N ASP A 51 -17.60 6.90 4.46
CA ASP A 51 -16.14 6.87 4.43
C ASP A 51 -15.53 8.08 5.17
N GLU A 52 -16.09 9.28 4.98
CA GLU A 52 -15.73 10.46 5.76
C GLU A 52 -15.93 10.24 7.27
N LYS A 53 -17.07 9.64 7.66
CA LYS A 53 -17.34 9.30 9.07
C LYS A 53 -16.38 8.25 9.63
N GLN A 54 -15.93 7.33 8.79
CA GLN A 54 -14.90 6.36 9.18
C GLN A 54 -13.60 7.07 9.54
N TYR A 55 -13.22 8.11 8.79
CA TYR A 55 -12.08 8.95 9.14
C TYR A 55 -12.34 9.79 10.40
N ASP A 56 -13.51 10.42 10.53
CA ASP A 56 -13.88 11.22 11.71
C ASP A 56 -13.76 10.40 13.01
N SER A 57 -14.11 9.12 12.98
CA SER A 57 -13.97 8.22 14.12
C SER A 57 -12.52 8.04 14.61
N ARG A 58 -11.54 8.40 13.78
CA ARG A 58 -10.10 8.28 14.02
C ARG A 58 -9.43 9.62 14.32
N VAL A 59 -10.19 10.73 14.36
CA VAL A 59 -9.68 12.09 14.65
C VAL A 59 -8.90 12.18 15.96
N ALA A 60 -9.21 11.34 16.94
CA ALA A 60 -8.47 11.28 18.20
C ALA A 60 -6.97 10.96 18.01
N TYR A 61 -6.58 10.35 16.89
CA TYR A 61 -5.21 9.96 16.59
C TYR A 61 -4.43 10.98 15.77
N LYS A 62 -5.04 12.08 15.33
CA LYS A 62 -4.39 13.09 14.46
C LYS A 62 -3.17 13.79 15.09
N ASP A 63 -3.03 13.68 16.41
CA ASP A 63 -1.92 14.25 17.17
C ASP A 63 -0.89 13.20 17.62
N ASP A 64 -1.06 11.92 17.28
CA ASP A 64 -0.18 10.82 17.69
C ASP A 64 1.01 10.63 16.73
N PRO A 65 2.24 11.03 17.12
CA PRO A 65 3.41 10.96 16.24
C PRO A 65 3.89 9.53 15.94
N THR A 66 3.27 8.50 16.53
CA THR A 66 3.51 7.09 16.17
C THR A 66 3.00 6.79 14.76
N ILE A 67 1.95 7.50 14.35
CA ILE A 67 1.41 7.44 12.99
C ILE A 67 2.35 8.21 12.07
N LEU A 68 2.74 7.57 10.98
CA LEU A 68 3.52 8.18 9.91
C LEU A 68 2.59 8.82 8.89
N ALA A 69 1.60 8.03 8.45
CA ALA A 69 0.72 8.41 7.37
C ALA A 69 -0.66 7.77 7.51
N TRP A 70 -1.66 8.45 6.95
CA TRP A 70 -2.92 7.86 6.54
C TRP A 70 -2.80 7.32 5.11
N GLU A 71 -3.45 6.19 4.85
CA GLU A 71 -3.64 5.62 3.51
C GLU A 71 -5.13 5.69 3.17
N LEU A 72 -5.48 6.31 2.03
CA LEU A 72 -6.89 6.49 1.65
C LEU A 72 -7.60 5.15 1.45
N MET A 73 -7.04 4.25 0.64
CA MET A 73 -7.62 2.93 0.40
C MET A 73 -6.55 1.93 0.02
N ASN A 74 -6.56 0.74 0.61
CA ASN A 74 -5.73 -0.35 0.14
C ASN A 74 -6.15 -0.81 -1.28
N GLU A 75 -5.22 -0.72 -2.24
CA GLU A 75 -5.34 -1.21 -3.62
C GLU A 75 -6.61 -0.76 -4.36
N PRO A 76 -6.91 0.56 -4.46
CA PRO A 76 -8.16 1.03 -5.04
C PRO A 76 -8.24 0.65 -6.53
N ARG A 77 -9.37 0.09 -6.94
CA ARG A 77 -9.67 -0.20 -8.36
C ARG A 77 -11.07 0.28 -8.70
N CYS A 78 -11.29 0.76 -9.92
CA CYS A 78 -12.61 1.19 -10.41
C CYS A 78 -12.90 0.63 -11.82
N PRO A 79 -12.90 -0.70 -12.03
CA PRO A 79 -13.00 -1.31 -13.35
C PRO A 79 -14.24 -0.91 -14.17
N SER A 80 -15.34 -0.53 -13.51
CA SER A 80 -16.57 -0.09 -14.17
C SER A 80 -16.49 1.28 -14.85
N ASP A 81 -15.49 2.11 -14.51
CA ASP A 81 -15.23 3.39 -15.17
C ASP A 81 -13.97 3.30 -16.05
N PRO A 82 -14.12 3.13 -17.37
CA PRO A 82 -13.01 3.07 -18.31
C PRO A 82 -12.11 4.31 -18.30
N THR A 83 -12.63 5.46 -17.88
CA THR A 83 -11.90 6.73 -17.90
C THR A 83 -11.01 6.93 -16.68
N GLY A 84 -11.24 6.20 -15.59
CA GLY A 84 -10.60 6.41 -14.28
C GLY A 84 -11.01 7.72 -13.59
N SER A 85 -11.98 8.46 -14.14
CA SER A 85 -12.39 9.77 -13.64
C SER A 85 -13.08 9.69 -12.28
N ASN A 86 -13.91 8.67 -12.06
CA ASN A 86 -14.64 8.49 -10.80
C ASN A 86 -13.68 8.36 -9.62
N LEU A 87 -12.70 7.47 -9.75
CA LEU A 87 -11.65 7.31 -8.73
C LEU A 87 -10.84 8.60 -8.58
N GLN A 88 -10.43 9.25 -9.67
CA GLN A 88 -9.65 10.49 -9.60
C GLN A 88 -10.40 11.64 -8.90
N VAL A 89 -11.71 11.75 -9.06
CA VAL A 89 -12.56 12.72 -8.36
C VAL A 89 -12.64 12.37 -6.88
N TRP A 90 -12.93 11.11 -6.57
CA TRP A 90 -13.00 10.62 -5.18
C TRP A 90 -11.68 10.84 -4.43
N LEU A 91 -10.54 10.54 -5.04
CA LEU A 91 -9.21 10.75 -4.45
C LEU A 91 -8.95 12.23 -4.11
N LYS A 92 -9.32 13.15 -5.01
CA LYS A 92 -9.17 14.60 -4.77
C LYS A 92 -10.01 15.06 -3.59
N GLU A 93 -11.24 14.57 -3.52
CA GLU A 93 -12.18 14.92 -2.47
C GLU A 93 -11.74 14.38 -1.11
N MET A 94 -11.45 13.08 -1.02
CA MET A 94 -11.07 12.44 0.24
C MET A 94 -9.69 12.91 0.72
N ALA A 95 -8.75 13.17 -0.19
CA ALA A 95 -7.46 13.73 0.22
C ALA A 95 -7.60 15.13 0.84
N ALA A 96 -8.41 16.00 0.21
CA ALA A 96 -8.71 17.32 0.75
C ALA A 96 -9.48 17.23 2.07
N TYR A 97 -10.43 16.29 2.20
CA TYR A 97 -11.18 16.06 3.42
C TYR A 97 -10.26 15.68 4.59
N VAL A 98 -9.44 14.63 4.41
CA VAL A 98 -8.48 14.17 5.42
C VAL A 98 -7.52 15.29 5.83
N LYS A 99 -6.93 16.01 4.87
CA LYS A 99 -6.01 17.13 5.15
C LYS A 99 -6.66 18.33 5.83
N SER A 100 -7.98 18.53 5.63
CA SER A 100 -8.71 19.60 6.34
C SER A 100 -8.83 19.35 7.84
N ILE A 101 -8.73 18.08 8.26
CA ILE A 101 -8.87 17.64 9.65
C ILE A 101 -7.51 17.38 10.29
N ASP A 102 -6.59 16.75 9.54
CA ASP A 102 -5.22 16.42 9.94
C ASP A 102 -4.22 16.85 8.86
N ASN A 103 -3.55 17.97 9.13
CA ASN A 103 -2.46 18.48 8.29
C ASN A 103 -1.07 18.17 8.87
N LYS A 104 -0.97 17.30 9.87
CA LYS A 104 0.29 16.92 10.54
C LYS A 104 0.85 15.63 9.98
N HIS A 105 0.00 14.62 9.83
CA HIS A 105 0.40 13.34 9.27
C HIS A 105 0.52 13.40 7.76
N LEU A 106 1.39 12.53 7.22
CA LEU A 106 1.47 12.32 5.79
C LEU A 106 0.19 11.62 5.29
N LEU A 107 -0.08 11.76 4.02
CA LEU A 107 -1.18 11.11 3.34
C LEU A 107 -0.67 10.47 2.06
N GLU A 108 -1.06 9.22 1.83
CA GLU A 108 -0.91 8.56 0.54
C GLU A 108 -2.17 7.79 0.16
N ILE A 109 -2.18 7.22 -1.04
CA ILE A 109 -3.39 6.69 -1.66
C ILE A 109 -3.63 5.22 -1.32
N GLY A 110 -2.58 4.41 -1.31
CA GLY A 110 -2.59 2.94 -1.25
C GLY A 110 -2.58 2.30 -2.64
N LEU A 111 -1.96 2.94 -3.63
CA LEU A 111 -1.92 2.41 -5.00
C LEU A 111 -0.99 1.21 -5.12
N GLU A 112 -1.46 0.22 -5.88
CA GLU A 112 -0.57 -0.83 -6.40
C GLU A 112 0.48 -0.26 -7.36
N GLY A 113 0.14 0.83 -8.07
CA GLY A 113 1.04 1.57 -8.96
C GLY A 113 0.70 1.48 -10.46
N PHE A 114 -0.48 1.00 -10.85
CA PHE A 114 -0.79 0.92 -12.28
C PHE A 114 -0.80 2.29 -12.95
N TYR A 115 -0.18 2.37 -14.13
CA TYR A 115 -0.20 3.55 -14.97
C TYR A 115 -1.50 3.66 -15.77
N GLY A 116 -1.87 4.89 -16.12
CA GLY A 116 -2.88 5.17 -17.14
C GLY A 116 -2.40 4.85 -18.56
N GLU A 117 -3.26 5.11 -19.55
CA GLU A 117 -3.06 4.73 -20.96
C GLU A 117 -1.71 5.13 -21.55
N SER A 118 -1.20 6.31 -21.16
CA SER A 118 0.06 6.86 -21.70
C SER A 118 1.30 6.03 -21.37
N ARG A 119 1.23 5.18 -20.34
CA ARG A 119 2.36 4.39 -19.82
C ARG A 119 1.98 2.94 -19.51
N GLN A 120 0.85 2.48 -20.04
CA GLN A 120 0.31 1.13 -19.79
C GLN A 120 1.29 -0.01 -20.15
N GLN A 121 2.26 0.22 -21.03
CA GLN A 121 3.28 -0.78 -21.36
C GLN A 121 4.13 -1.23 -20.17
N TYR A 122 4.15 -0.45 -19.08
CA TYR A 122 4.83 -0.83 -17.84
C TYR A 122 3.94 -1.65 -16.90
N ASN A 123 2.63 -1.71 -17.12
CA ASN A 123 1.71 -2.48 -16.32
C ASN A 123 1.78 -3.98 -16.66
N PRO A 124 1.47 -4.87 -15.70
CA PRO A 124 1.40 -6.29 -15.98
C PRO A 124 0.31 -6.54 -17.02
N ASN A 125 0.70 -7.22 -18.11
CA ASN A 125 -0.15 -7.47 -19.29
C ASN A 125 -0.78 -6.20 -19.90
N SER A 126 -0.18 -5.03 -19.66
CA SER A 126 -0.71 -3.73 -20.08
C SER A 126 -2.14 -3.43 -19.58
N ASN A 127 -2.52 -4.03 -18.44
CA ASN A 127 -3.79 -3.73 -17.79
C ASN A 127 -3.76 -2.35 -17.14
N LEU A 128 -4.85 -1.59 -17.17
CA LEU A 128 -4.91 -0.26 -16.58
C LEU A 128 -5.40 -0.28 -15.13
N ASP A 129 -6.21 -1.28 -14.75
CA ASP A 129 -6.91 -1.36 -13.44
C ASP A 129 -7.67 -0.07 -13.02
N ARG A 130 -7.85 0.86 -13.98
CA ARG A 130 -8.52 2.17 -13.88
C ARG A 130 -7.93 3.08 -12.81
N THR A 131 -6.63 2.94 -12.56
CA THR A 131 -5.82 3.90 -11.81
C THR A 131 -4.80 4.55 -12.76
N ASP A 132 -4.20 5.66 -12.33
CA ASP A 132 -3.09 6.28 -13.04
C ASP A 132 -2.09 6.81 -12.01
N PHE A 133 -1.01 6.04 -11.82
CA PHE A 133 0.07 6.35 -10.87
C PHE A 133 0.52 7.82 -10.93
N ILE A 134 0.62 8.41 -12.13
CA ILE A 134 1.07 9.79 -12.28
C ILE A 134 -0.06 10.75 -11.89
N ALA A 135 -1.21 10.66 -12.56
CA ALA A 135 -2.30 11.62 -12.36
C ALA A 135 -2.86 11.59 -10.92
N ASN A 136 -2.99 10.39 -10.35
CA ASN A 136 -3.49 10.19 -8.99
C ASN A 136 -2.51 10.79 -7.96
N ASN A 137 -1.20 10.52 -8.08
CA ASN A 137 -0.22 11.08 -7.16
C ASN A 137 0.13 12.55 -7.44
N GLN A 138 -0.38 13.19 -8.49
CA GLN A 138 -0.25 14.64 -8.70
C GLN A 138 -1.25 15.46 -7.87
N ILE A 139 -2.18 14.82 -7.15
CA ILE A 139 -3.05 15.50 -6.20
C ILE A 139 -2.17 16.22 -5.14
N PRO A 140 -2.36 17.53 -4.89
CA PRO A 140 -1.48 18.29 -3.99
C PRO A 140 -1.42 17.75 -2.56
N ASP A 141 -2.54 17.22 -2.08
CA ASP A 141 -2.71 16.73 -0.70
C ASP A 141 -2.06 15.34 -0.45
N ILE A 142 -1.58 14.66 -1.50
CA ILE A 142 -0.85 13.40 -1.40
C ILE A 142 0.64 13.70 -1.19
N ASP A 143 1.25 13.19 -0.12
CA ASP A 143 2.63 13.55 0.24
C ASP A 143 3.68 12.61 -0.35
N PHE A 144 3.33 11.34 -0.55
CA PHE A 144 4.21 10.34 -1.14
C PHE A 144 3.41 9.30 -1.91
N ALA A 145 4.09 8.58 -2.79
CA ALA A 145 3.50 7.56 -3.63
C ALA A 145 3.80 6.15 -3.10
N THR A 146 2.93 5.21 -3.45
CA THR A 146 3.06 3.79 -3.11
C THR A 146 3.04 2.94 -4.37
N ILE A 147 3.77 1.81 -4.32
CA ILE A 147 3.67 0.72 -5.29
C ILE A 147 3.68 -0.62 -4.57
N HIS A 148 2.99 -1.59 -5.15
CA HIS A 148 2.96 -2.98 -4.69
C HIS A 148 3.73 -3.85 -5.69
N LEU A 149 4.13 -5.06 -5.28
CA LEU A 149 4.91 -5.98 -6.09
C LEU A 149 4.52 -7.45 -5.85
N TYR A 150 3.64 -7.95 -6.71
CA TYR A 150 3.18 -9.34 -6.73
C TYR A 150 3.34 -9.99 -8.12
N PRO A 151 4.57 -10.09 -8.66
CA PRO A 151 4.79 -10.56 -10.03
C PRO A 151 4.28 -11.99 -10.26
N GLU A 152 4.31 -12.86 -9.25
CA GLU A 152 3.80 -14.24 -9.38
C GLU A 152 2.28 -14.30 -9.53
N SER A 153 1.56 -13.34 -8.93
CA SER A 153 0.10 -13.22 -9.03
C SER A 153 -0.31 -12.50 -10.32
N TRP A 154 0.40 -11.42 -10.68
CA TRP A 154 0.08 -10.62 -11.87
C TRP A 154 0.53 -11.27 -13.18
N LEU A 155 1.61 -12.06 -13.13
CA LEU A 155 2.25 -12.71 -14.27
C LEU A 155 2.51 -14.19 -13.94
N PRO A 156 1.45 -15.02 -13.80
CA PRO A 156 1.58 -16.40 -13.33
C PRO A 156 2.50 -17.25 -14.21
N SER A 157 3.09 -18.29 -13.62
CA SER A 157 4.07 -19.21 -14.26
C SER A 157 3.55 -19.87 -15.53
N THR A 158 2.23 -20.00 -15.67
CA THR A 158 1.55 -20.47 -16.88
C THR A 158 1.79 -19.57 -18.10
N ASN A 159 2.09 -18.29 -17.87
CA ASN A 159 2.25 -17.28 -18.91
C ASN A 159 3.67 -16.69 -18.95
N LYS A 160 4.40 -16.67 -17.82
CA LYS A 160 5.70 -16.01 -17.68
C LYS A 160 6.69 -16.83 -16.85
N THR A 161 7.93 -16.90 -17.32
CA THR A 161 9.03 -17.51 -16.58
C THR A 161 9.46 -16.63 -15.39
N GLU A 162 10.14 -17.20 -14.39
CA GLU A 162 10.70 -16.43 -13.26
C GLU A 162 11.66 -15.32 -13.73
N ALA A 163 12.42 -15.57 -14.81
CA ALA A 163 13.31 -14.57 -15.39
C ALA A 163 12.53 -13.39 -16.00
N GLU A 164 11.40 -13.65 -16.67
CA GLU A 164 10.53 -12.60 -17.19
C GLU A 164 9.81 -11.84 -16.07
N GLN A 165 9.39 -12.52 -15.01
CA GLN A 165 8.82 -11.89 -13.82
C GLN A 165 9.83 -10.94 -13.15
N LEU A 166 11.09 -11.36 -13.00
CA LEU A 166 12.15 -10.50 -12.46
C LEU A 166 12.45 -9.32 -13.38
N ALA A 167 12.52 -9.54 -14.70
CA ALA A 167 12.70 -8.46 -15.66
C ALA A 167 11.52 -7.46 -15.67
N PHE A 168 10.31 -7.93 -15.36
CA PHE A 168 9.16 -7.05 -15.12
C PHE A 168 9.36 -6.22 -13.84
N VAL A 169 9.78 -6.84 -12.73
CA VAL A 169 10.07 -6.12 -11.48
C VAL A 169 11.11 -5.02 -11.69
N ASP A 170 12.18 -5.29 -12.43
CA ASP A 170 13.20 -4.29 -12.76
C ASP A 170 12.60 -3.08 -13.49
N LYS A 171 11.81 -3.34 -14.55
CA LYS A 171 11.14 -2.29 -15.33
C LYS A 171 10.10 -1.52 -14.52
N TRP A 172 9.38 -2.22 -13.64
CA TRP A 172 8.37 -1.63 -12.76
C TRP A 172 9.02 -0.65 -11.78
N ILE A 173 10.08 -1.08 -11.09
CA ILE A 173 10.84 -0.23 -10.16
C ILE A 173 11.46 0.95 -10.91
N GLU A 174 12.10 0.71 -12.06
CA GLU A 174 12.75 1.76 -12.83
C GLU A 174 11.77 2.83 -13.32
N SER A 175 10.63 2.44 -13.91
CA SER A 175 9.65 3.41 -14.42
C SER A 175 9.09 4.29 -13.31
N HIS A 176 8.72 3.69 -12.17
CA HIS A 176 8.22 4.42 -11.01
C HIS A 176 9.24 5.35 -10.38
N VAL A 177 10.53 4.98 -10.37
CA VAL A 177 11.61 5.87 -9.95
C VAL A 177 11.73 7.07 -10.88
N LEU A 178 11.69 6.85 -12.20
CA LEU A 178 11.81 7.92 -13.18
C LEU A 178 10.66 8.90 -13.06
N ASP A 179 9.42 8.41 -13.01
CA ASP A 179 8.22 9.26 -12.93
C ASP A 179 8.11 9.97 -11.57
N SER A 180 8.49 9.30 -10.47
CA SER A 180 8.53 9.94 -9.14
C SER A 180 9.56 11.07 -9.07
N ASN A 181 10.73 10.88 -9.67
CA ASN A 181 11.79 11.89 -9.69
C ASN A 181 11.47 13.07 -10.61
N ALA A 182 11.01 12.79 -11.82
CA ALA A 182 10.94 13.77 -12.90
C ALA A 182 9.57 14.44 -13.03
N VAL A 183 8.49 13.78 -12.59
CA VAL A 183 7.11 14.23 -12.80
C VAL A 183 6.41 14.53 -11.49
N LEU A 184 6.40 13.59 -10.55
CA LEU A 184 5.67 13.78 -9.29
C LEU A 184 6.42 14.69 -8.34
N GLU A 185 7.75 14.60 -8.34
CA GLU A 185 8.60 15.15 -7.30
C GLU A 185 8.09 14.75 -5.90
N LYS A 186 7.79 13.46 -5.73
CA LYS A 186 7.39 12.85 -4.47
C LYS A 186 8.25 11.62 -4.20
N PRO A 187 8.53 11.30 -2.93
CA PRO A 187 9.16 10.04 -2.59
C PRO A 187 8.17 8.89 -2.82
N ILE A 188 8.71 7.68 -2.96
CA ILE A 188 7.94 6.47 -3.20
C ILE A 188 8.35 5.36 -2.22
N VAL A 189 7.36 4.59 -1.78
CA VAL A 189 7.54 3.43 -0.90
C VAL A 189 7.01 2.19 -1.62
N ILE A 190 7.76 1.08 -1.55
CA ILE A 190 7.21 -0.22 -1.92
C ILE A 190 6.40 -0.69 -0.70
N SER A 191 5.10 -0.38 -0.66
CA SER A 191 4.24 -0.62 0.51
C SER A 191 3.83 -2.08 0.65
N GLU A 192 3.93 -2.87 -0.42
CA GLU A 192 3.76 -4.32 -0.36
C GLU A 192 4.68 -5.04 -1.35
N PHE A 193 5.32 -6.11 -0.89
CA PHE A 193 5.96 -7.11 -1.75
C PHE A 193 6.07 -8.44 -1.01
N GLY A 194 6.06 -9.55 -1.73
CA GLY A 194 6.11 -10.86 -1.10
C GLY A 194 6.48 -12.01 -2.03
N LYS A 195 6.79 -13.17 -1.45
CA LYS A 195 6.97 -14.45 -2.18
C LYS A 195 6.13 -15.52 -1.48
N SER A 196 5.09 -16.02 -2.15
CA SER A 196 4.10 -16.90 -1.52
C SER A 196 4.52 -18.36 -1.53
N TYR A 197 4.38 -19.06 -0.39
CA TYR A 197 4.58 -20.50 -0.34
C TYR A 197 3.44 -21.32 -0.95
N LYS A 198 2.30 -20.67 -1.25
CA LYS A 198 1.16 -21.31 -1.91
C LYS A 198 1.30 -21.34 -3.43
N LEU A 199 2.25 -20.58 -4.00
CA LEU A 199 2.48 -20.52 -5.43
C LEU A 199 3.54 -21.53 -5.87
N GLU A 200 3.42 -21.98 -7.12
CA GLU A 200 4.32 -22.98 -7.69
C GLU A 200 5.77 -22.48 -7.72
N GLY A 201 6.69 -23.39 -7.45
CA GLY A 201 8.12 -23.09 -7.53
C GLY A 201 8.67 -22.37 -6.30
N TYR A 202 7.88 -22.16 -5.24
CA TYR A 202 8.36 -21.58 -3.99
C TYR A 202 9.53 -22.35 -3.38
N SER A 203 10.50 -21.61 -2.84
CA SER A 203 11.45 -22.07 -1.83
C SER A 203 11.83 -20.91 -0.93
N LEU A 204 12.29 -21.21 0.29
CA LEU A 204 12.79 -20.17 1.20
C LEU A 204 13.98 -19.39 0.59
N ASP A 205 14.84 -20.08 -0.15
CA ASP A 205 15.96 -19.45 -0.89
C ASP A 205 15.45 -18.43 -1.92
N LYS A 206 14.40 -18.77 -2.68
CA LYS A 206 13.78 -17.84 -3.64
C LYS A 206 13.13 -16.63 -2.94
N ARG A 207 12.45 -16.84 -1.80
CA ARG A 207 11.93 -15.72 -0.99
C ARG A 207 13.06 -14.80 -0.54
N ASN A 208 14.13 -15.36 0.02
CA ASN A 208 15.26 -14.61 0.51
C ASN A 208 15.97 -13.83 -0.60
N LYS A 209 16.22 -14.44 -1.76
CA LYS A 209 16.80 -13.75 -2.92
C LYS A 209 15.91 -12.62 -3.43
N TYR A 210 14.59 -12.82 -3.44
CA TYR A 210 13.65 -11.78 -3.84
C TYR A 210 13.64 -10.61 -2.85
N PHE A 211 13.58 -10.90 -1.54
CA PHE A 211 13.64 -9.87 -0.50
C PHE A 211 14.94 -9.07 -0.55
N GLN A 212 16.08 -9.77 -0.69
CA GLN A 212 17.38 -9.12 -0.83
C GLN A 212 17.41 -8.17 -2.04
N LYS A 213 16.92 -8.64 -3.20
CA LYS A 213 16.85 -7.81 -4.40
C LYS A 213 16.03 -6.52 -4.17
N ILE A 214 14.81 -6.64 -3.66
CA ILE A 214 13.94 -5.47 -3.43
C ILE A 214 14.58 -4.50 -2.44
N TYR A 215 15.18 -5.03 -1.37
CA TYR A 215 15.87 -4.20 -0.39
C TYR A 215 17.14 -3.54 -0.94
N ASP A 216 17.90 -4.23 -1.79
CA ASP A 216 19.06 -3.65 -2.49
C ASP A 216 18.62 -2.53 -3.43
N ASP A 217 17.52 -2.69 -4.16
CA ASP A 217 16.96 -1.66 -5.05
C ASP A 217 16.54 -0.42 -4.24
N VAL A 218 15.82 -0.60 -3.12
CA VAL A 218 15.42 0.47 -2.20
C VAL A 218 16.66 1.16 -1.60
N TYR A 219 17.61 0.39 -1.07
CA TYR A 219 18.82 0.93 -0.45
C TYR A 219 19.68 1.70 -1.45
N ASN A 220 19.86 1.18 -2.68
CA ASN A 220 20.64 1.84 -3.71
C ASN A 220 19.98 3.14 -4.18
N SER A 221 18.67 3.12 -4.41
CA SER A 221 17.92 4.34 -4.73
C SER A 221 18.06 5.37 -3.60
N ALA A 222 17.83 4.96 -2.35
CA ALA A 222 18.03 5.81 -1.19
C ALA A 222 19.47 6.38 -1.15
N ARG A 223 20.49 5.53 -1.13
CA ARG A 223 21.91 5.94 -1.05
C ARG A 223 22.32 6.92 -2.16
N LEU A 224 21.76 6.79 -3.35
CA LEU A 224 22.06 7.66 -4.50
C LEU A 224 21.18 8.93 -4.56
N GLY A 225 20.36 9.19 -3.56
CA GLY A 225 19.47 10.36 -3.52
C GLY A 225 18.17 10.21 -4.34
N GLY A 226 17.87 9.00 -4.81
CA GLY A 226 16.64 8.65 -5.52
C GLY A 226 15.40 8.57 -4.63
N PRO A 227 14.21 8.37 -5.23
CA PRO A 227 12.92 8.59 -4.61
C PRO A 227 12.40 7.38 -3.84
N PHE A 228 12.96 6.17 -4.04
CA PHE A 228 12.64 5.05 -3.16
C PHE A 228 13.28 5.26 -1.80
N VAL A 229 12.44 5.24 -0.77
CA VAL A 229 12.86 5.56 0.61
C VAL A 229 12.49 4.48 1.63
N GLY A 230 11.74 3.45 1.23
CA GLY A 230 11.39 2.32 2.08
C GLY A 230 10.75 1.18 1.30
N GLY A 231 10.71 0.02 1.95
CA GLY A 231 10.03 -1.18 1.47
C GLY A 231 9.42 -1.94 2.64
N LEU A 232 8.14 -2.29 2.52
CA LEU A 232 7.35 -3.02 3.50
C LEU A 232 6.96 -4.37 2.89
N PHE A 233 7.41 -5.46 3.50
CA PHE A 233 7.06 -6.79 3.02
C PHE A 233 5.66 -7.18 3.53
N TRP A 234 4.93 -7.90 2.69
CA TRP A 234 3.67 -8.52 3.05
C TRP A 234 3.93 -10.01 3.37
N GLN A 235 3.58 -10.53 4.54
CA GLN A 235 3.18 -9.81 5.76
C GLN A 235 3.85 -10.40 7.00
N LEU A 236 4.03 -9.59 8.03
CA LEU A 236 4.52 -10.05 9.32
C LEU A 236 3.40 -10.80 10.06
N MET A 237 3.71 -11.99 10.58
CA MET A 237 2.82 -12.72 11.49
C MET A 237 3.59 -13.17 12.72
N THR A 238 2.90 -13.45 13.82
CA THR A 238 3.49 -14.07 15.01
C THR A 238 3.07 -15.53 15.15
N LEU A 239 3.72 -16.25 16.07
CA LEU A 239 3.45 -17.65 16.37
C LEU A 239 1.97 -17.87 16.74
N GLY A 240 1.37 -18.92 16.18
CA GLY A 240 -0.02 -19.30 16.47
C GLY A 240 -1.09 -18.56 15.65
N MET A 241 -0.68 -17.76 14.68
CA MET A 241 -1.59 -17.07 13.75
C MET A 241 -1.81 -17.84 12.44
N ASP A 242 -1.41 -19.11 12.34
CA ASP A 242 -1.38 -19.90 11.10
C ASP A 242 -2.74 -19.94 10.36
N ASN A 243 -3.85 -19.77 11.07
CA ASN A 243 -5.20 -19.71 10.51
C ASN A 243 -5.50 -18.43 9.68
N MET A 244 -4.67 -17.39 9.81
CA MET A 244 -4.75 -16.14 9.05
C MET A 244 -3.74 -16.07 7.90
N ALA A 245 -2.97 -17.15 7.67
CA ALA A 245 -1.90 -17.17 6.69
C ALA A 245 -2.42 -17.22 5.25
N ASP A 246 -2.08 -16.20 4.46
CA ASP A 246 -2.43 -16.10 3.06
C ASP A 246 -1.38 -16.73 2.11
N GLY A 247 -0.22 -17.13 2.62
CA GLY A 247 0.89 -17.68 1.83
C GLY A 247 2.14 -16.81 1.81
N TYR A 248 1.99 -15.51 2.07
CA TYR A 248 3.08 -14.53 2.03
C TYR A 248 3.75 -14.32 3.38
N ASN A 249 3.10 -14.77 4.45
CA ASN A 249 3.51 -14.51 5.81
C ASN A 249 4.97 -14.91 6.13
N VAL A 250 5.59 -14.07 6.97
CA VAL A 250 6.88 -14.29 7.60
C VAL A 250 6.67 -14.27 9.11
N VAL A 251 6.86 -15.43 9.74
CA VAL A 251 7.02 -15.52 11.20
C VAL A 251 8.52 -15.48 11.47
N LEU A 252 9.00 -14.39 12.07
CA LEU A 252 10.44 -14.10 12.17
C LEU A 252 11.19 -15.17 12.96
N GLU A 253 10.58 -15.66 14.04
CA GLU A 253 11.11 -16.72 14.90
C GLU A 253 11.26 -18.05 14.15
N GLN A 254 10.46 -18.28 13.11
CA GLN A 254 10.51 -19.48 12.27
C GLN A 254 11.30 -19.27 10.98
N SER A 255 11.66 -18.02 10.64
CA SER A 255 12.30 -17.65 9.38
C SER A 255 13.59 -16.82 9.62
N PRO A 256 14.58 -17.34 10.38
CA PRO A 256 15.73 -16.55 10.82
C PRO A 256 16.57 -16.00 9.67
N SER A 257 16.64 -16.69 8.54
CA SER A 257 17.35 -16.21 7.35
C SER A 257 16.66 -15.01 6.70
N THR A 258 15.32 -15.04 6.56
CA THR A 258 14.53 -13.89 6.10
C THR A 258 14.60 -12.74 7.11
N ALA A 259 14.56 -13.05 8.41
CA ALA A 259 14.69 -12.05 9.48
C ALA A 259 16.05 -11.32 9.44
N SER A 260 17.15 -12.03 9.15
CA SER A 260 18.47 -11.42 8.97
C SER A 260 18.49 -10.40 7.84
N ILE A 261 17.90 -10.74 6.69
CA ILE A 261 17.81 -9.85 5.52
C ILE A 261 17.03 -8.57 5.86
N ILE A 262 15.89 -8.70 6.55
CA ILE A 262 15.08 -7.56 7.00
C ILE A 262 15.87 -6.67 7.99
N ALA A 263 16.58 -7.29 8.93
CA ALA A 263 17.37 -6.58 9.93
C ALA A 263 18.58 -5.86 9.30
N GLU A 264 19.23 -6.48 8.31
CA GLU A 264 20.34 -5.88 7.55
C GLU A 264 19.87 -4.68 6.74
N GLN A 265 18.74 -4.79 6.06
CA GLN A 265 18.15 -3.64 5.35
C GLN A 265 17.86 -2.48 6.30
N SER A 266 17.25 -2.77 7.45
CA SER A 266 16.91 -1.75 8.46
C SER A 266 18.16 -1.02 8.96
N LYS A 267 19.26 -1.76 9.19
CA LYS A 267 20.57 -1.19 9.55
C LYS A 267 21.15 -0.36 8.40
N GLY A 268 21.06 -0.86 7.17
CA GLY A 268 21.50 -0.18 5.95
C GLY A 268 20.84 1.19 5.81
N LEU A 269 19.50 1.24 5.77
CA LEU A 269 18.76 2.51 5.67
C LEU A 269 19.04 3.45 6.86
N SER A 270 19.16 2.91 8.08
CA SER A 270 19.52 3.71 9.25
C SER A 270 20.92 4.35 9.15
N SER A 271 21.86 3.73 8.44
CA SER A 271 23.19 4.29 8.22
C SER A 271 23.20 5.48 7.24
N LEU A 272 22.13 5.65 6.47
CA LEU A 272 21.97 6.79 5.56
C LEU A 272 21.43 8.04 6.28
N ARG A 273 21.08 7.95 7.57
CA ARG A 273 20.61 9.10 8.35
C ARG A 273 21.64 10.24 8.36
N GLY A 274 21.19 11.46 8.06
CA GLY A 274 22.05 12.64 8.02
C GLY A 274 22.75 12.89 6.68
N GLN A 275 22.63 11.98 5.70
CA GLN A 275 23.03 12.30 4.33
C GLN A 275 22.02 13.25 3.71
N ALA A 276 22.49 14.39 3.20
CA ALA A 276 21.66 15.33 2.49
C ALA A 276 21.12 14.67 1.21
N CYS A 277 19.81 14.64 1.05
CA CYS A 277 19.13 14.16 -0.14
C CYS A 277 17.74 14.80 -0.24
N LYS A 278 17.15 14.81 -1.44
CA LYS A 278 15.82 15.39 -1.72
C LYS A 278 14.74 14.90 -0.74
N TRP A 279 14.87 13.66 -0.24
CA TRP A 279 13.84 12.96 0.55
C TRP A 279 14.23 12.68 2.01
N ALA A 280 15.15 13.47 2.57
CA ALA A 280 15.77 13.17 3.87
C ALA A 280 14.76 13.04 5.02
N MET A 281 13.67 13.82 5.03
CA MET A 281 12.67 13.79 6.10
C MET A 281 11.88 12.48 6.14
N LEU A 282 11.39 11.99 4.98
CA LEU A 282 10.68 10.71 4.94
C LEU A 282 11.62 9.52 5.20
N ARG A 283 12.88 9.59 4.75
CA ARG A 283 13.90 8.59 5.06
C ARG A 283 14.21 8.52 6.55
N LEU A 284 14.27 9.68 7.22
CA LEU A 284 14.44 9.72 8.66
C LEU A 284 13.26 9.04 9.34
N LEU A 285 12.03 9.38 8.96
CA LEU A 285 10.84 8.76 9.54
C LEU A 285 10.83 7.24 9.33
N LEU A 286 10.97 6.76 8.09
CA LEU A 286 11.00 5.33 7.78
C LEU A 286 12.19 4.59 8.43
N GLY A 287 13.35 5.24 8.50
CA GLY A 287 14.56 4.67 9.11
C GLY A 287 14.57 4.73 10.63
N ILE A 288 13.77 5.61 11.27
CA ILE A 288 13.65 5.77 12.74
C ILE A 288 12.93 4.60 13.37
N TYR A 289 11.97 3.99 12.68
CA TYR A 289 11.28 2.80 13.14
C TYR A 289 12.25 1.62 13.20
N ARG A 290 12.89 1.45 14.37
CA ARG A 290 13.55 0.19 14.72
C ARG A 290 12.46 -0.85 14.86
N VAL A 291 12.65 -2.04 14.31
CA VAL A 291 11.89 -3.19 14.79
C VAL A 291 12.45 -3.51 16.19
N ASN A 292 11.82 -2.97 17.22
CA ASN A 292 12.12 -3.36 18.60
C ASN A 292 11.28 -4.59 18.94
N PHE A 293 11.91 -5.76 18.90
CA PHE A 293 11.26 -7.08 18.98
C PHE A 293 10.60 -7.38 20.34
N ASP A 294 10.81 -6.55 21.37
CA ASP A 294 10.31 -6.78 22.73
C ASP A 294 8.93 -6.16 23.01
N ALA A 295 8.33 -5.45 22.05
CA ALA A 295 7.16 -4.58 22.32
C ALA A 295 5.83 -4.96 21.64
N VAL A 296 5.74 -6.14 21.00
CA VAL A 296 4.54 -6.62 20.27
C VAL A 296 3.33 -6.92 21.19
N PHE A 297 3.49 -6.81 22.51
CA PHE A 297 2.47 -7.20 23.48
C PHE A 297 2.07 -6.03 24.38
N ASP A 298 1.11 -5.18 23.98
CA ASP A 298 0.20 -4.55 24.97
C ASP A 298 -1.07 -3.79 24.49
N GLU A 299 -1.66 -3.97 23.29
CA GLU A 299 -2.93 -3.23 22.99
C GLU A 299 -3.96 -4.04 22.19
N ARG A 300 -4.42 -5.18 22.74
CA ARG A 300 -5.50 -5.99 22.13
C ARG A 300 -6.92 -5.43 22.33
N ASP A 301 -7.11 -4.37 23.11
CA ASP A 301 -8.46 -3.90 23.46
C ASP A 301 -8.90 -2.59 22.75
N LYS A 302 -8.12 -2.07 21.79
CA LYS A 302 -8.43 -0.77 21.14
C LYS A 302 -8.72 -0.82 19.65
N PHE A 303 -8.26 -1.85 18.94
CA PHE A 303 -8.41 -1.93 17.48
C PHE A 303 -9.54 -2.90 17.11
N GLY A 304 -10.74 -2.35 16.94
CA GLY A 304 -11.80 -3.02 16.18
C GLY A 304 -11.28 -3.33 14.77
N THR A 305 -11.26 -4.61 14.46
CA THR A 305 -10.92 -5.27 13.18
C THR A 305 -11.02 -4.38 11.93
N ALA A 306 -9.86 -3.94 11.43
CA ALA A 306 -9.46 -3.78 10.02
C ALA A 306 -8.07 -3.11 10.00
N GLY A 307 -7.05 -3.80 9.48
CA GLY A 307 -5.69 -3.27 9.31
C GLY A 307 -4.63 -4.12 10.02
N VAL A 308 -3.68 -4.64 9.24
CA VAL A 308 -2.42 -5.16 9.78
C VAL A 308 -1.64 -3.99 10.35
N ALA A 309 -1.76 -3.76 11.65
CA ALA A 309 -0.90 -2.82 12.35
C ALA A 309 0.52 -3.41 12.38
N ILE A 310 1.42 -2.90 11.54
CA ILE A 310 2.86 -3.09 11.78
C ILE A 310 3.20 -2.19 12.97
N ASN A 311 3.13 -2.78 14.17
CA ASN A 311 3.44 -2.13 15.42
C ASN A 311 4.96 -1.95 15.50
N LEU A 312 5.42 -0.70 15.33
CA LEU A 312 6.84 -0.33 15.34
C LEU A 312 7.06 0.66 16.48
N LYS A 313 7.60 0.19 17.62
CA LYS A 313 8.10 1.05 18.70
C LYS A 313 9.55 1.48 18.44
#